data_AF-A0A346YPE5-F1
#
_entry.id   AF-A0A346YPE5-F1
#
_cell.length_a   1.000
_cell.length_b   1.000
_cell.length_c   1.000
_cell.angle_alpha   90.00
_cell.angle_beta   90.00
_cell.angle_gamma   90.00
#
_symmetry.space_group_name_H-M   'P 1'
#
loop_
_entity.id
_entity.type
_entity.pdbx_description
1 polymer ?
#
loop_
_entity_poly.entity_id
_entity_poly.type
_entity_poly.pdbx_seq_one_letter_code
_entity_poly.pdbx_strand_id
1 'polypeptide(L)'
;MAEFARTGDGEPERDVRDRLILALYAQLKAERQTREALEYVIREGALAPEVLEAIACDPVPVAAAEDVAAVEKVIALDARRRQAAYKKFSGEDHK
;
A
#
# COMPACT_ATOMS: atom_id res chain seq x y z
N MET A 1 -16.07 20.08 37.38
CA MET A 1 -14.74 20.31 36.77
C MET A 1 -13.95 19.03 36.94
N ALA A 2 -13.97 18.15 35.93
CA ALA A 2 -13.15 16.95 35.90
C ALA A 2 -12.32 17.00 34.61
N GLU A 3 -11.04 17.09 34.83
CA GLU A 3 -9.93 17.25 33.91
C GLU A 3 -9.72 15.94 33.14
N PHE A 4 -10.00 15.94 31.84
CA PHE A 4 -9.60 14.85 30.95
C PHE A 4 -8.18 15.12 30.44
N ALA A 5 -7.23 15.05 31.38
CA ALA A 5 -5.84 14.79 31.03
C ALA A 5 -5.73 13.30 30.67
N ARG A 6 -5.77 13.00 29.37
CA ARG A 6 -5.00 11.87 28.82
C ARG A 6 -4.13 12.39 27.70
N THR A 7 -3.03 13.00 28.11
CA THR A 7 -1.73 12.83 27.45
C THR A 7 -1.49 11.35 27.22
N GLY A 8 -1.47 10.97 25.96
CA GLY A 8 -1.13 9.64 25.48
C GLY A 8 -0.16 9.77 24.32
N ASP A 9 0.92 10.51 24.52
CA ASP A 9 2.10 10.49 23.65
C ASP A 9 2.82 9.14 23.82
N GLY A 10 2.18 8.08 23.31
CA GLY A 10 2.65 6.70 23.38
C GLY A 10 2.73 6.10 21.99
N GLU A 11 3.88 6.31 21.35
CA GLU A 11 4.46 5.53 20.24
C GLU A 11 3.68 5.48 18.89
N PRO A 12 3.97 6.37 17.92
CA PRO A 12 3.42 6.28 16.56
C PRO A 12 3.77 4.95 15.87
N GLU A 13 4.84 4.28 16.30
CA GLU A 13 5.28 2.97 15.78
C GLU A 13 4.30 1.83 16.12
N ARG A 14 3.65 1.90 17.29
CA ARG A 14 2.67 0.89 17.72
C ARG A 14 1.39 0.95 16.89
N ASP A 15 0.95 2.17 16.55
CA ASP A 15 -0.20 2.41 15.68
C ASP A 15 0.07 1.96 14.22
N VAL A 16 1.28 2.18 13.69
CA VAL A 16 1.63 1.71 12.33
C VAL A 16 1.65 0.18 12.25
N ARG A 17 2.25 -0.49 13.24
CA ARG A 17 2.30 -1.96 13.29
C ARG A 17 0.91 -2.58 13.38
N ASP A 18 0.06 -2.08 14.26
CA ASP A 18 -1.28 -2.62 14.45
C ASP A 18 -2.16 -2.37 13.21
N ARG A 19 -2.02 -1.20 12.57
CA ARG A 19 -2.65 -0.92 11.27
C ARG A 19 -2.17 -1.87 10.16
N LEU A 20 -0.87 -2.17 10.10
CA LEU A 20 -0.33 -3.13 9.15
C LEU A 20 -0.90 -4.54 9.40
N ILE A 21 -0.97 -4.99 10.66
CA ILE A 21 -1.53 -6.29 11.02
C ILE A 21 -3.00 -6.38 10.57
N LEU A 22 -3.80 -5.33 10.81
CA LEU A 22 -5.20 -5.28 10.38
C LEU A 22 -5.33 -5.27 8.85
N ALA A 23 -4.48 -4.52 8.15
CA ALA A 23 -4.47 -4.49 6.68
C ALA A 23 -4.13 -5.87 6.10
N LEU A 24 -3.09 -6.53 6.62
CA LEU A 24 -2.70 -7.87 6.20
C LEU A 24 -3.77 -8.92 6.53
N TYR A 25 -4.41 -8.81 7.69
CA TYR A 25 -5.54 -9.67 8.05
C TYR A 25 -6.72 -9.48 7.08
N ALA A 26 -7.08 -8.24 6.76
CA ALA A 26 -8.15 -7.94 5.82
C ALA A 26 -7.83 -8.48 4.42
N GLN A 27 -6.59 -8.32 3.96
CA GLN A 27 -6.11 -8.86 2.69
C GLN A 27 -6.19 -10.40 2.66
N LEU A 28 -5.69 -11.06 3.71
CA LEU A 28 -5.74 -12.52 3.80
C LEU A 28 -7.19 -13.05 3.84
N LYS A 29 -8.09 -12.33 4.52
CA LYS A 29 -9.51 -12.67 4.54
C LYS A 29 -10.14 -12.56 3.16
N ALA A 30 -9.87 -11.47 2.42
CA ALA A 30 -10.37 -11.28 1.06
C ALA A 30 -9.83 -12.36 0.10
N GLU A 31 -8.57 -12.74 0.25
CA GLU A 31 -7.94 -13.81 -0.53
C GLU A 31 -8.62 -15.16 -0.30
N ARG A 32 -8.90 -15.52 0.97
CA ARG A 32 -9.62 -16.76 1.31
C ARG A 32 -11.03 -16.79 0.72
N GLN A 33 -11.77 -15.69 0.82
CA GLN A 33 -13.11 -15.57 0.24
C GLN A 33 -13.08 -15.71 -1.28
N THR A 34 -12.08 -15.14 -1.94
CA THR A 34 -11.87 -15.28 -3.38
C THR A 34 -11.58 -16.72 -3.76
N ARG A 35 -10.70 -17.41 -2.99
CA ARG A 35 -10.41 -18.84 -3.20
C ARG A 35 -11.67 -19.70 -3.04
N GLU A 36 -12.47 -19.49 -1.99
CA GLU A 36 -13.71 -20.23 -1.78
C GLU A 36 -14.70 -20.04 -2.93
N ALA A 37 -14.84 -18.82 -3.43
CA ALA A 37 -15.68 -18.53 -4.61
C ALA A 37 -15.16 -19.23 -5.86
N LEU A 38 -13.84 -19.21 -6.09
CA LEU A 38 -13.23 -19.93 -7.23
C LEU A 38 -13.43 -21.44 -7.11
N GLU A 39 -13.21 -22.04 -5.94
CA GLU A 39 -13.44 -23.47 -5.71
C GLU A 39 -14.89 -23.87 -5.99
N TYR A 40 -15.85 -23.04 -5.57
CA TYR A 40 -17.26 -23.25 -5.88
C TYR A 40 -17.52 -23.24 -7.39
N VAL A 41 -17.09 -22.19 -8.10
CA VAL A 41 -17.32 -22.05 -9.54
C VAL A 41 -16.63 -23.15 -10.34
N ILE A 42 -15.44 -23.61 -9.92
CA ILE A 42 -14.74 -24.75 -10.52
C ILE A 42 -15.59 -26.02 -10.37
N ARG A 43 -16.15 -26.29 -9.19
CA ARG A 43 -17.00 -27.48 -8.94
C ARG A 43 -18.27 -27.46 -9.78
N GLU A 44 -18.87 -26.30 -9.98
CA GLU A 44 -20.05 -26.13 -10.82
C GLU A 44 -19.74 -26.13 -12.33
N GLY A 45 -18.46 -26.21 -12.72
CA GLY A 45 -18.04 -26.18 -14.13
C GLY A 45 -18.30 -24.85 -14.82
N ALA A 46 -18.48 -23.75 -14.07
CA ALA A 46 -18.93 -22.45 -14.55
C ALA A 46 -17.78 -21.46 -14.85
N LEU A 47 -16.55 -21.96 -15.05
CA LEU A 47 -15.38 -21.16 -15.43
C LEU A 47 -15.03 -21.40 -16.90
N ALA A 48 -14.99 -20.32 -17.68
CA ALA A 48 -14.49 -20.36 -19.04
C ALA A 48 -12.94 -20.51 -19.03
N PRO A 49 -12.35 -21.26 -19.98
CA PRO A 49 -10.90 -21.45 -20.06
C PRO A 49 -10.10 -20.15 -20.07
N GLU A 50 -10.60 -19.12 -20.76
CA GLU A 50 -9.97 -17.81 -20.86
C GLU A 50 -9.89 -17.09 -19.51
N VAL A 51 -10.85 -17.36 -18.61
CA VAL A 51 -10.85 -16.83 -17.24
C VAL A 51 -9.81 -17.56 -16.38
N LEU A 52 -9.65 -18.87 -16.55
CA LEU A 52 -8.60 -19.63 -15.87
C LEU A 52 -7.21 -19.20 -16.32
N GLU A 53 -7.03 -18.94 -17.62
CA GLU A 53 -5.79 -18.38 -18.18
C GLU A 53 -5.51 -16.99 -17.59
N ALA A 54 -6.52 -16.12 -17.50
CA ALA A 54 -6.38 -14.80 -16.89
C ALA A 54 -6.02 -14.85 -15.40
N ILE A 55 -6.51 -15.86 -14.66
CA ILE A 55 -6.16 -16.10 -13.25
C ILE A 55 -4.74 -16.69 -13.11
N ALA A 56 -4.33 -17.56 -14.04
CA ALA A 56 -3.04 -18.24 -14.02
C ALA A 56 -1.87 -17.34 -14.48
N CYS A 57 -2.16 -16.35 -15.31
CA CYS A 57 -1.24 -15.27 -15.58
C CYS A 57 -1.04 -14.41 -14.32
N ASP A 58 0.16 -13.84 -14.16
CA ASP A 58 0.38 -12.79 -13.16
C ASP A 58 -0.71 -11.72 -13.33
N PRO A 59 -1.31 -11.20 -12.24
CA PRO A 59 -2.31 -10.17 -12.34
C PRO A 59 -1.75 -9.06 -13.20
N VAL A 60 -2.34 -8.81 -14.37
CA VAL A 60 -2.04 -7.61 -15.13
C VAL A 60 -2.37 -6.48 -14.17
N PRO A 61 -1.37 -5.74 -13.65
CA PRO A 61 -1.68 -4.71 -12.70
C PRO A 61 -2.56 -3.74 -13.47
N VAL A 62 -3.79 -3.54 -13.01
CA VAL A 62 -4.41 -2.23 -13.17
C VAL A 62 -3.64 -1.29 -12.24
N ALA A 63 -2.33 -1.15 -12.44
CA ALA A 63 -1.64 0.06 -12.07
C ALA A 63 -2.21 1.05 -13.08
N ALA A 64 -3.30 1.69 -12.69
CA ALA A 64 -3.82 2.79 -13.48
C ALA A 64 -2.67 3.80 -13.59
N ALA A 65 -2.60 4.55 -14.70
CA ALA A 65 -1.54 5.52 -14.90
C ALA A 65 -1.36 6.45 -13.67
N GLU A 66 -2.42 6.64 -12.88
CA GLU A 66 -2.42 7.32 -11.60
C GLU A 66 -1.51 6.71 -10.52
N ASP A 67 -1.43 5.39 -10.39
CA ASP A 67 -0.60 4.72 -9.36
C ASP A 67 0.89 4.88 -9.67
N VAL A 68 1.25 4.74 -10.96
CA VAL A 68 2.61 5.01 -11.45
C VAL A 68 2.97 6.48 -11.22
N ALA A 69 2.07 7.39 -11.56
CA ALA A 69 2.26 8.83 -11.34
C ALA A 69 2.41 9.19 -9.85
N ALA A 70 1.67 8.52 -8.96
CA ALA A 70 1.79 8.74 -7.52
C ALA A 70 3.17 8.32 -6.99
N VAL A 71 3.69 7.17 -7.44
CA VAL A 71 5.03 6.68 -7.09
C VAL A 71 6.11 7.61 -7.65
N GLU A 72 6.00 8.01 -8.92
CA GLU A 72 6.94 8.95 -9.55
C GLU A 72 7.01 10.29 -8.81
N LYS A 73 5.86 10.79 -8.33
CA LYS A 73 5.79 12.02 -7.53
C LYS A 73 6.51 11.88 -6.18
N VAL A 74 6.37 10.73 -5.51
CA VAL A 74 7.09 10.45 -4.26
C VAL A 74 8.60 10.40 -4.49
N ILE A 75 9.04 9.72 -5.55
CA ILE A 75 10.46 9.64 -5.93
C ILE A 75 11.03 11.03 -6.25
N ALA A 76 10.29 11.86 -7.00
CA ALA A 76 10.72 13.21 -7.34
C ALA A 76 10.81 14.13 -6.11
N LEU A 77 9.89 14.00 -5.16
CA LEU A 77 9.94 14.75 -3.89
C LEU A 77 11.14 14.35 -3.04
N ASP A 78 11.45 13.06 -2.96
CA ASP A 78 12.61 12.56 -2.24
C ASP A 78 13.93 13.03 -2.86
N ALA A 79 14.04 12.98 -4.20
CA ALA A 79 15.22 13.48 -4.91
C ALA A 79 15.47 14.97 -4.66
N ARG A 80 14.41 15.80 -4.68
CA ARG A 80 14.51 17.24 -4.36
C ARG A 80 14.96 17.49 -2.92
N ARG A 81 14.43 16.72 -1.96
CA ARG A 81 14.84 16.82 -0.54
C ARG A 81 16.32 16.49 -0.38
N ARG A 82 16.81 15.43 -1.04
CA ARG A 82 18.23 15.05 -1.01
C ARG A 82 19.12 16.11 -1.66
N GLN A 83 18.71 16.70 -2.78
CA GLN A 83 19.43 17.81 -3.42
C GLN A 83 19.48 19.07 -2.56
N ALA A 84 18.37 19.43 -1.91
CA ALA A 84 18.34 20.57 -0.98
C ALA A 84 19.23 20.34 0.24
N ALA A 85 19.24 19.12 0.79
CA ALA A 85 20.14 18.74 1.88
C ALA A 85 21.62 18.82 1.45
N TYR A 86 21.93 18.36 0.23
CA TYR A 86 23.28 18.46 -0.35
C TYR A 86 23.70 19.92 -0.55
N LYS A 87 22.84 20.78 -1.11
CA LYS A 87 23.13 22.20 -1.34
C LYS A 87 23.34 22.98 -0.04
N LYS A 88 22.55 22.67 1.00
CA LYS A 88 22.71 23.22 2.35
C LYS A 88 24.03 22.79 2.98
N PHE A 89 24.49 21.56 2.70
CA PHE A 89 25.76 21.04 3.19
C PHE A 89 26.97 21.58 2.39
N SER A 90 26.79 21.90 1.10
CA SER A 90 27.84 22.43 0.23
C SER A 90 28.04 23.94 0.33
N GLY A 91 27.25 24.65 1.15
CA GLY A 91 27.51 26.06 1.48
C GLY A 91 27.27 27.06 0.33
N GLU A 92 26.38 26.77 -0.62
CA GLU A 92 25.96 27.74 -1.65
C GLU A 92 24.78 28.61 -1.16
N ASP A 93 24.95 29.31 -0.04
CA ASP A 93 24.10 30.44 0.36
C ASP A 93 24.96 31.71 0.38
N HIS A 94 25.31 32.18 -0.83
CA HIS A 94 25.81 33.53 -1.04
C HIS A 94 25.03 34.21 -2.17
N LYS A 95 23.89 34.81 -1.83
CA LYS A 95 23.61 36.21 -2.17
C LYS A 95 22.46 36.78 -1.35
#